data_AF-A0A075R9Z9-F1
#
_entry.id   AF-A0A075R9Z9-F1
#
_cell.length_a   1.000
_cell.length_b   1.000
_cell.length_c   1.000
_cell.angle_alpha   90.00
_cell.angle_beta   90.00
_cell.angle_gamma   90.00
#
_symmetry.space_group_name_H-M   'P 1'
#
loop_
_entity.id
_entity.type
_entity.pdbx_description
1 polymer ?
#
loop_
_entity_poly.entity_id
_entity_poly.type
_entity_poly.pdbx_seq_one_letter_code
_entity_poly.pdbx_strand_id
1 'polypeptide(L)'
;MLQEIKQLHTIFTRTLEGINVFRTMVQPLIDHARDEHMKLYYHHISEEEEQREERLHDLVPRLSQIIQEKNLDQLSDRELSHLLSDLNLERFGLHNFREHLELALYEFTDEPSRLKLDSMRENTHQDYLATKEIMVKLSEKFSDVVPAKMDTHDHDHGHDIHQVNHFEASSALQDSSSSKQPATVHADTHSHSAETSVMKKGLTVGSLRHLNRHV
;
A
#
# COMPACT_ATOMS: atom_id res chain seq x y z
N MET A 1 -17.73 -20.73 11.62
CA MET A 1 -18.24 -19.80 10.59
C MET A 1 -18.81 -18.49 11.11
N LEU A 2 -19.84 -18.47 11.98
CA LEU A 2 -20.46 -17.19 12.40
C LEU A 2 -19.48 -16.29 13.19
N GLN A 3 -18.48 -16.85 13.86
CA GLN A 3 -17.44 -16.07 14.55
C GLN A 3 -16.45 -15.44 13.55
N GLU A 4 -16.17 -16.13 12.45
CA GLU A 4 -15.30 -15.72 11.37
C GLU A 4 -15.94 -14.57 10.58
N ILE A 5 -17.26 -14.61 10.33
CA ILE A 5 -18.00 -13.46 9.79
C ILE A 5 -17.96 -12.25 10.75
N LYS A 6 -18.08 -12.48 12.07
CA LYS A 6 -17.91 -11.41 13.07
C LYS A 6 -16.50 -10.83 13.10
N GLN A 7 -15.49 -11.67 12.92
CA GLN A 7 -14.10 -11.24 12.85
C GLN A 7 -13.86 -10.41 11.58
N LEU A 8 -14.33 -10.85 10.41
CA LEU A 8 -14.31 -10.07 9.17
C LEU A 8 -15.03 -8.73 9.32
N HIS A 9 -16.25 -8.69 9.89
CA HIS A 9 -16.95 -7.44 10.18
C HIS A 9 -16.11 -6.51 11.07
N THR A 10 -15.45 -7.05 12.09
CA THR A 10 -14.61 -6.27 13.02
C THR A 10 -13.38 -5.69 12.32
N ILE A 11 -12.71 -6.51 11.49
CA ILE A 11 -11.60 -6.11 10.64
C ILE A 11 -12.02 -4.97 9.71
N PHE A 12 -13.04 -5.18 8.87
CA PHE A 12 -13.44 -4.21 7.87
C PHE A 12 -14.05 -2.92 8.45
N THR A 13 -14.68 -2.98 9.63
CA THR A 13 -15.07 -1.76 10.37
C THR A 13 -13.83 -0.96 10.78
N ARG A 14 -12.80 -1.61 11.33
CA ARG A 14 -11.52 -0.96 11.67
C ARG A 14 -10.78 -0.46 10.43
N THR A 15 -10.86 -1.16 9.29
CA THR A 15 -10.29 -0.70 8.02
C THR A 15 -10.96 0.59 7.54
N LEU A 16 -12.30 0.67 7.59
CA LEU A 16 -13.07 1.85 7.22
C LEU A 16 -12.69 3.09 8.08
N GLU A 17 -12.55 2.90 9.39
CA GLU A 17 -12.04 3.94 10.32
C GLU A 17 -10.58 4.30 10.01
N GLY A 18 -9.74 3.28 9.70
CA GLY A 18 -8.34 3.44 9.36
C GLY A 18 -8.12 4.25 8.08
N ILE A 19 -8.92 4.01 7.05
CA ILE A 19 -8.91 4.74 5.77
C ILE A 19 -9.16 6.24 6.02
N ASN A 20 -10.20 6.56 6.79
CA ASN A 20 -10.55 7.95 7.12
C ASN A 20 -9.39 8.68 7.84
N VAL A 21 -8.75 8.00 8.80
CA VAL A 21 -7.57 8.54 9.49
C VAL A 21 -6.40 8.72 8.53
N PHE A 22 -6.12 7.72 7.69
CA PHE A 22 -5.02 7.76 6.73
C PHE A 22 -5.19 8.88 5.70
N ARG A 23 -6.36 8.99 5.06
CA ARG A 23 -6.70 10.07 4.11
C ARG A 23 -6.52 11.44 4.75
N THR A 24 -6.98 11.61 5.99
CA THR A 24 -6.76 12.84 6.77
C THR A 24 -5.28 13.15 7.00
N MET A 25 -4.46 12.12 7.24
CA MET A 25 -3.01 12.29 7.42
C MET A 25 -2.28 12.63 6.11
N VAL A 26 -2.63 12.02 4.97
CA VAL A 26 -1.97 12.30 3.68
C VAL A 26 -2.46 13.58 2.99
N GLN A 27 -3.63 14.13 3.34
CA GLN A 27 -4.16 15.34 2.70
C GLN A 27 -3.18 16.53 2.70
N PRO A 28 -2.47 16.86 3.81
CA PRO A 28 -1.40 17.87 3.80
C PRO A 28 -0.25 17.59 2.81
N LEU A 29 0.07 16.32 2.51
CA LEU A 29 1.10 15.99 1.51
C LEU A 29 0.64 16.30 0.08
N ILE A 30 -0.67 16.26 -0.17
CA ILE A 30 -1.30 16.62 -1.45
C ILE A 30 -1.39 18.14 -1.57
N ASP A 31 -1.91 18.80 -0.52
CA ASP A 31 -2.18 20.25 -0.49
C ASP A 31 -0.89 21.09 -0.48
N HIS A 32 0.17 20.59 0.18
CA HIS A 32 1.48 21.25 0.31
C HIS A 32 2.58 20.52 -0.48
N ALA A 33 2.20 19.75 -1.52
CA ALA A 33 3.14 18.99 -2.34
C ALA A 33 4.28 19.86 -2.90
N ARG A 34 5.50 19.31 -2.86
CA ARG A 34 6.73 20.00 -3.31
C ARG A 34 6.83 20.11 -4.83
N ASP A 35 6.21 19.17 -5.53
CA ASP A 35 6.11 19.10 -6.99
C ASP A 35 4.85 18.33 -7.43
N GLU A 36 4.56 18.39 -8.74
CA GLU A 36 3.38 17.74 -9.34
C GLU A 36 3.43 16.19 -9.25
N HIS A 37 4.62 15.58 -9.16
CA HIS A 37 4.73 14.13 -9.03
C HIS A 37 4.30 13.68 -7.63
N MET A 38 4.83 14.33 -6.58
CA MET A 38 4.42 14.10 -5.19
C MET A 38 2.91 14.32 -5.01
N LYS A 39 2.38 15.39 -5.63
CA LYS A 39 0.94 15.68 -5.59
C LYS A 39 0.11 14.56 -6.22
N LEU A 40 0.42 14.19 -7.47
CA LEU A 40 -0.31 13.15 -8.20
C LEU A 40 -0.21 11.79 -7.50
N TYR A 41 0.95 11.47 -6.94
CA TYR A 41 1.21 10.23 -6.22
C TYR A 41 0.31 10.07 -4.97
N TYR A 42 0.30 11.06 -4.08
CA TYR A 42 -0.55 10.99 -2.88
C TYR A 42 -2.04 11.20 -3.18
N HIS A 43 -2.38 11.96 -4.22
CA HIS A 43 -3.77 12.06 -4.71
C HIS A 43 -4.30 10.70 -5.16
N HIS A 44 -3.55 10.01 -6.02
CA HIS A 44 -3.92 8.68 -6.52
C HIS A 44 -4.10 7.66 -5.39
N ILE A 45 -3.18 7.62 -4.42
CA ILE A 45 -3.31 6.78 -3.22
C ILE A 45 -4.58 7.12 -2.44
N SER A 46 -4.90 8.41 -2.23
CA SER A 46 -6.12 8.83 -1.53
C SER A 46 -7.41 8.47 -2.30
N GLU A 47 -7.40 8.54 -3.63
CA GLU A 47 -8.52 8.12 -4.49
C GLU A 47 -8.74 6.59 -4.44
N GLU A 48 -7.69 5.78 -4.40
CA GLU A 48 -7.82 4.32 -4.25
C GLU A 48 -8.38 3.93 -2.88
N GLU A 49 -8.00 4.65 -1.81
CA GLU A 49 -8.60 4.49 -0.49
C GLU A 49 -10.06 4.95 -0.43
N GLU A 50 -10.43 6.04 -1.11
CA GLU A 50 -11.82 6.49 -1.22
C GLU A 50 -12.70 5.45 -1.94
N GLN A 51 -12.23 4.89 -3.05
CA GLN A 51 -12.92 3.81 -3.75
C GLN A 51 -13.04 2.54 -2.90
N ARG A 52 -12.12 2.32 -1.94
CA ARG A 52 -12.21 1.22 -0.97
C ARG A 52 -13.22 1.53 0.14
N GLU A 53 -13.25 2.77 0.62
CA GLU A 53 -14.24 3.28 1.56
C GLU A 53 -15.67 3.05 1.06
N GLU A 54 -15.94 3.37 -0.21
CA GLU A 54 -17.24 3.11 -0.87
C GLU A 54 -17.63 1.61 -0.84
N ARG A 55 -16.71 0.70 -1.19
CA ARG A 55 -16.99 -0.75 -1.17
C ARG A 55 -17.19 -1.30 0.25
N LEU A 56 -16.44 -0.77 1.22
CA LEU A 56 -16.59 -1.14 2.63
C LEU A 56 -17.91 -0.63 3.21
N HIS A 57 -18.42 0.51 2.74
CA HIS A 57 -19.76 1.00 3.10
C HIS A 57 -20.90 0.07 2.65
N ASP A 58 -20.73 -0.71 1.58
CA ASP A 58 -21.68 -1.77 1.19
C ASP A 58 -21.43 -3.10 1.93
N LEU A 59 -20.16 -3.50 2.07
CA LEU A 59 -19.78 -4.80 2.65
C LEU A 59 -20.02 -4.89 4.16
N VAL A 60 -19.67 -3.85 4.94
CA VAL A 60 -19.78 -3.89 6.41
C VAL A 60 -21.23 -4.06 6.88
N PRO A 61 -22.23 -3.30 6.37
CA PRO A 61 -23.64 -3.53 6.70
C PRO A 61 -24.13 -4.92 6.30
N ARG A 62 -23.71 -5.42 5.14
CA ARG A 62 -24.05 -6.77 4.66
C ARG A 62 -23.56 -7.86 5.61
N LEU A 63 -22.32 -7.76 6.09
CA LEU A 63 -21.80 -8.67 7.12
C LEU A 63 -22.57 -8.53 8.44
N SER A 64 -22.94 -7.30 8.83
CA SER A 64 -23.72 -7.05 10.04
C SER A 64 -25.10 -7.72 9.98
N GLN A 65 -25.80 -7.63 8.85
CA GLN A 65 -27.08 -8.29 8.61
C GLN A 65 -26.94 -9.81 8.75
N ILE A 66 -25.94 -10.42 8.11
CA ILE A 66 -25.68 -11.87 8.20
C ILE A 66 -25.43 -12.32 9.65
N ILE A 67 -24.74 -11.49 10.44
CA ILE A 67 -24.47 -11.76 11.87
C ILE A 67 -25.76 -11.70 12.70
N GLN A 68 -26.61 -10.70 12.45
CA GLN A 68 -27.85 -10.47 13.19
C GLN A 68 -28.90 -11.55 12.89
N GLU A 69 -29.14 -11.83 11.60
CA GLU A 69 -30.11 -12.84 11.14
C GLU A 69 -29.60 -14.27 11.28
N LYS A 70 -28.28 -14.47 11.43
CA LYS A 70 -27.60 -15.78 11.45
C LYS A 70 -27.87 -16.61 10.19
N ASN A 71 -28.10 -15.94 9.07
CA ASN A 71 -28.61 -16.48 7.82
C ASN A 71 -27.50 -16.97 6.85
N LEU A 72 -26.23 -17.02 7.27
CA LEU A 72 -25.09 -17.39 6.41
C LEU A 72 -25.33 -18.70 5.63
N ASP A 73 -25.96 -19.67 6.28
CA ASP A 73 -26.23 -21.01 5.73
C ASP A 73 -27.57 -21.08 4.97
N GLN A 74 -28.23 -19.94 4.79
CA GLN A 74 -29.49 -19.73 4.08
C GLN A 74 -29.32 -18.85 2.83
N LEU A 75 -28.13 -18.28 2.61
CA LEU A 75 -27.79 -17.54 1.40
C LEU A 75 -27.88 -18.46 0.18
N SER A 76 -28.44 -17.96 -0.92
CA SER A 76 -28.36 -18.65 -2.21
C SER A 76 -26.93 -18.69 -2.74
N ASP A 77 -26.63 -19.66 -3.60
CA ASP A 77 -25.31 -19.81 -4.26
C ASP A 77 -24.80 -18.50 -4.89
N ARG A 78 -25.72 -17.70 -5.45
CA ARG A 78 -25.42 -16.38 -6.03
C ARG A 78 -25.01 -15.37 -4.96
N GLU A 79 -25.79 -15.26 -3.87
CA GLU A 79 -25.48 -14.33 -2.78
C GLU A 79 -24.18 -14.70 -2.09
N LEU A 80 -23.96 -15.99 -1.86
CA LEU A 80 -22.72 -16.54 -1.33
C LEU A 80 -21.53 -16.27 -2.25
N SER A 81 -21.67 -16.52 -3.56
CA SER A 81 -20.61 -16.22 -4.55
C SER A 81 -20.24 -14.74 -4.57
N HIS A 82 -21.24 -13.85 -4.52
CA HIS A 82 -20.99 -12.41 -4.42
C HIS A 82 -20.26 -12.07 -3.11
N LEU A 83 -20.73 -12.59 -1.95
CA LEU A 83 -20.09 -12.35 -0.66
C LEU A 83 -18.62 -12.78 -0.65
N LEU A 84 -18.32 -13.96 -1.18
CA LEU A 84 -16.95 -14.47 -1.25
C LEU A 84 -16.08 -13.67 -2.23
N SER A 85 -16.67 -13.13 -3.30
CA SER A 85 -15.99 -12.19 -4.21
C SER A 85 -15.64 -10.88 -3.50
N ASP A 86 -16.61 -10.26 -2.80
CA ASP A 86 -16.42 -9.01 -2.06
C ASP A 86 -15.34 -9.18 -0.97
N LEU A 87 -15.41 -10.27 -0.20
CA LEU A 87 -14.43 -10.62 0.83
C LEU A 87 -13.02 -10.87 0.25
N ASN A 88 -12.91 -11.47 -0.93
CA ASN A 88 -11.62 -11.67 -1.58
C ASN A 88 -11.04 -10.37 -2.16
N LEU A 89 -11.89 -9.49 -2.68
CA LEU A 89 -11.48 -8.17 -3.14
C LEU A 89 -10.91 -7.35 -1.96
N GLU A 90 -11.59 -7.34 -0.81
CA GLU A 90 -11.10 -6.62 0.36
C GLU A 90 -9.95 -7.32 1.09
N ARG A 91 -9.72 -8.62 0.85
CA ARG A 91 -8.44 -9.29 1.23
C ARG A 91 -7.25 -8.68 0.47
N PHE A 92 -7.39 -8.45 -0.85
CA PHE A 92 -6.38 -7.68 -1.60
C PHE A 92 -6.35 -6.21 -1.18
N GLY A 93 -7.52 -5.63 -0.88
CA GLY A 93 -7.65 -4.27 -0.35
C GLY A 93 -6.83 -4.02 0.93
N LEU A 94 -6.86 -4.95 1.88
CA LEU A 94 -6.03 -4.90 3.10
C LEU A 94 -4.54 -4.94 2.79
N HIS A 95 -4.10 -5.76 1.83
CA HIS A 95 -2.71 -5.77 1.39
C HIS A 95 -2.32 -4.42 0.78
N ASN A 96 -3.10 -3.87 -0.16
CA ASN A 96 -2.81 -2.56 -0.75
C ASN A 96 -2.78 -1.44 0.32
N PHE A 97 -3.71 -1.45 1.28
CA PHE A 97 -3.74 -0.46 2.35
C PHE A 97 -2.50 -0.55 3.26
N ARG A 98 -2.01 -1.78 3.55
CA ARG A 98 -0.71 -1.99 4.23
C ARG A 98 0.44 -1.35 3.44
N GLU A 99 0.51 -1.56 2.12
CA GLU A 99 1.53 -0.95 1.28
C GLU A 99 1.42 0.59 1.28
N HIS A 100 0.22 1.16 1.19
CA HIS A 100 0.01 2.61 1.22
C HIS A 100 0.44 3.25 2.56
N LEU A 101 0.23 2.55 3.68
CA LEU A 101 0.76 2.95 4.99
C LEU A 101 2.29 2.88 5.03
N GLU A 102 2.90 1.86 4.42
CA GLU A 102 4.36 1.73 4.30
C GLU A 102 4.97 2.83 3.40
N LEU A 103 4.31 3.15 2.28
CA LEU A 103 4.71 4.22 1.36
C LEU A 103 4.60 5.62 1.99
N ALA A 104 3.58 5.86 2.83
CA ALA A 104 3.47 7.11 3.58
C ALA A 104 4.58 7.27 4.64
N LEU A 105 5.02 6.18 5.28
CA LEU A 105 6.10 6.19 6.28
C LEU A 105 7.45 6.69 5.76
N TYR A 106 7.65 6.87 4.46
CA TYR A 106 8.84 7.51 3.90
C TYR A 106 8.80 9.06 3.94
N GLU A 107 7.62 9.68 3.95
CA GLU A 107 7.48 11.15 3.98
C GLU A 107 7.21 11.71 5.40
N PHE A 108 6.51 10.96 6.26
CA PHE A 108 6.29 11.39 7.65
C PHE A 108 7.57 11.22 8.48
N THR A 109 8.13 12.34 8.93
CA THR A 109 9.35 12.39 9.74
C THR A 109 9.10 12.66 11.22
N ASP A 110 7.92 13.16 11.60
CA ASP A 110 7.57 13.43 12.98
C ASP A 110 7.15 12.15 13.73
N GLU A 111 7.68 11.97 14.94
CA GLU A 111 7.43 10.79 15.77
C GLU A 111 5.93 10.47 15.97
N PRO A 112 5.02 11.43 16.25
CA PRO A 112 3.60 11.13 16.42
C PRO A 112 2.93 10.51 15.18
N SER A 113 3.14 11.10 13.99
CA SER A 113 2.55 10.58 12.74
C SER A 113 3.16 9.23 12.36
N ARG A 114 4.48 9.07 12.56
CA ARG A 114 5.17 7.80 12.33
C ARG A 114 4.62 6.67 13.21
N LEU A 115 4.55 6.87 14.53
CA LEU A 115 4.00 5.89 15.47
C LEU A 115 2.54 5.51 15.12
N LYS A 116 1.75 6.49 14.67
CA LYS A 116 0.36 6.24 14.24
C LYS A 116 0.30 5.38 12.98
N LEU A 117 1.10 5.68 11.95
CA LEU A 117 1.16 4.93 10.69
C LEU A 117 1.76 3.53 10.88
N ASP A 118 2.85 3.39 11.64
CA ASP A 118 3.46 2.09 11.97
C ASP A 118 2.46 1.19 12.71
N SER A 119 1.70 1.75 13.67
CA SER A 119 0.62 1.02 14.35
C SER A 119 -0.52 0.62 13.41
N MET A 120 -0.92 1.49 12.48
CA MET A 120 -1.93 1.15 11.48
C MET A 120 -1.44 0.07 10.50
N ARG A 121 -0.18 0.13 10.06
CA ARG A 121 0.43 -0.88 9.17
C ARG A 121 0.45 -2.25 9.84
N GLU A 122 0.89 -2.33 11.09
CA GLU A 122 0.94 -3.58 11.84
C GLU A 122 -0.45 -4.18 12.07
N ASN A 123 -1.43 -3.38 12.51
CA ASN A 123 -2.81 -3.83 12.67
C ASN A 123 -3.40 -4.34 11.33
N THR A 124 -3.13 -3.62 10.22
CA THR A 124 -3.59 -4.02 8.89
C THR A 124 -2.92 -5.31 8.40
N HIS A 125 -1.65 -5.53 8.74
CA HIS A 125 -0.95 -6.78 8.43
C HIS A 125 -1.56 -7.98 9.18
N GLN A 126 -1.81 -7.85 10.49
CA GLN A 126 -2.49 -8.90 11.27
C GLN A 126 -3.91 -9.18 10.75
N ASP A 127 -4.63 -8.13 10.34
CA ASP A 127 -5.97 -8.22 9.76
C ASP A 127 -5.99 -8.89 8.39
N TYR A 128 -4.98 -8.63 7.54
CA TYR A 128 -4.78 -9.34 6.27
C TYR A 128 -4.52 -10.83 6.48
N LEU A 129 -3.63 -11.20 7.41
CA LEU A 129 -3.35 -12.61 7.74
C LEU A 129 -4.59 -13.33 8.29
N ALA A 130 -5.31 -12.71 9.23
CA ALA A 130 -6.55 -13.25 9.77
C ALA A 130 -7.63 -13.42 8.68
N THR A 131 -7.76 -12.45 7.78
CA THR A 131 -8.67 -12.53 6.63
C THR A 131 -8.29 -13.68 5.72
N LYS A 132 -7.01 -13.86 5.40
CA LYS A 132 -6.51 -14.97 4.56
C LYS A 132 -6.86 -16.34 5.17
N GLU A 133 -6.66 -16.54 6.47
CA GLU A 133 -7.09 -17.77 7.15
C GLU A 133 -8.60 -18.00 7.11
N ILE A 134 -9.39 -16.94 7.29
CA ILE A 134 -10.86 -17.04 7.25
C ILE A 134 -11.34 -17.38 5.83
N MET A 135 -10.72 -16.83 4.79
CA MET A 135 -11.06 -17.14 3.40
C MET A 135 -10.77 -18.60 3.04
N VAL A 136 -9.69 -19.20 3.58
CA VAL A 136 -9.46 -20.64 3.47
C VAL A 136 -10.63 -21.43 4.09
N LYS A 137 -10.98 -21.15 5.35
CA LYS A 137 -12.09 -21.83 6.08
C LYS A 137 -13.45 -21.66 5.36
N LEU A 138 -13.70 -20.50 4.75
CA LEU A 138 -14.88 -20.24 3.93
C LEU A 138 -14.87 -21.09 2.64
N SER A 139 -13.74 -21.14 1.94
CA SER A 139 -13.60 -21.94 0.71
C SER A 139 -13.74 -23.44 0.95
N GLU A 140 -13.24 -23.95 2.07
CA GLU A 140 -13.39 -25.36 2.47
C GLU A 140 -14.86 -25.71 2.71
N LYS A 141 -15.58 -24.88 3.49
CA LYS A 141 -17.00 -25.08 3.79
C LYS A 141 -17.88 -25.02 2.53
N PHE A 142 -17.60 -24.09 1.63
CA PHE A 142 -18.43 -23.80 0.47
C PHE A 142 -17.85 -24.33 -0.84
N SER A 143 -17.03 -25.39 -0.74
CA SER A 143 -16.31 -26.03 -1.85
C SER A 143 -17.20 -26.61 -2.95
N ASP A 144 -18.47 -26.91 -2.64
CA ASP A 144 -19.49 -27.32 -3.63
C ASP A 144 -20.04 -26.16 -4.49
N VAL A 145 -19.91 -24.91 -4.00
CA VAL A 145 -20.45 -23.70 -4.64
C VAL A 145 -19.33 -22.87 -5.30
N VAL A 146 -18.16 -22.84 -4.68
CA VAL A 146 -16.99 -22.10 -5.15
C VAL A 146 -16.17 -23.01 -6.08
N PRO A 147 -15.93 -22.63 -7.36
CA PRO A 147 -15.00 -23.37 -8.20
C PRO A 147 -13.63 -23.46 -7.51
N ALA A 148 -12.94 -24.61 -7.62
CA ALA A 148 -11.68 -24.93 -6.92
C ALA A 148 -10.45 -24.06 -7.30
N LYS A 149 -10.67 -22.85 -7.81
CA LYS A 149 -9.70 -21.81 -8.18
C LYS A 149 -10.00 -20.48 -7.50
N MET A 150 -10.47 -20.51 -6.25
CA MET A 150 -10.34 -19.35 -5.39
C MET A 150 -8.86 -19.25 -5.02
N ASP A 151 -8.08 -18.51 -5.82
CA ASP A 151 -6.64 -18.48 -5.69
C ASP A 151 -6.24 -17.71 -4.44
N THR A 152 -5.89 -18.46 -3.39
CA THR A 152 -5.35 -17.95 -2.12
C THR A 152 -3.83 -17.80 -2.17
N HIS A 153 -3.21 -18.14 -3.31
CA HIS A 153 -1.79 -17.96 -3.56
C HIS A 153 -1.53 -16.56 -4.08
N ASP A 154 -1.44 -15.61 -3.15
CA ASP A 154 -0.96 -14.27 -3.49
C ASP A 154 0.46 -14.36 -4.06
N HIS A 155 0.72 -13.60 -5.13
CA HIS A 155 2.08 -13.34 -5.62
C HIS A 155 2.84 -12.37 -4.70
N ASP A 156 2.73 -12.60 -3.39
CA ASP A 156 3.57 -12.03 -2.33
C ASP A 156 4.97 -12.66 -2.44
N HIS A 157 5.66 -12.33 -3.53
CA HIS A 157 7.02 -12.75 -3.82
C HIS A 157 8.03 -11.90 -3.03
N GLY A 158 7.85 -11.86 -1.71
CA GLY A 158 8.87 -11.39 -0.78
C GLY A 158 9.30 -9.94 -1.01
N HIS A 159 8.35 -9.00 -1.05
CA HIS A 159 8.66 -7.57 -0.91
C HIS A 159 9.06 -7.17 0.53
N ASP A 160 9.24 -8.15 1.42
CA ASP A 160 9.76 -8.08 2.79
C ASP A 160 11.24 -7.61 2.91
N ILE A 161 11.75 -6.93 1.89
CA ILE A 161 13.14 -6.44 1.78
C ILE A 161 13.32 -5.10 2.53
N HIS A 162 12.21 -4.45 2.94
CA HIS A 162 12.22 -3.16 3.64
C HIS A 162 11.54 -3.18 5.03
N GLN A 163 11.72 -4.26 5.80
CA GLN A 163 11.74 -4.18 7.27
C GLN A 163 12.99 -3.41 7.77
N VAL A 164 13.20 -2.19 7.25
CA VAL A 164 14.22 -1.27 7.75
C VAL A 164 13.68 -0.71 9.07
N ASN A 165 14.50 -0.73 10.12
CA ASN A 165 14.14 -0.08 11.37
C ASN A 165 14.10 1.44 11.15
N HIS A 166 12.91 1.97 10.80
CA HIS A 166 12.77 3.31 10.23
C HIS A 166 13.27 4.43 11.16
N PHE A 167 13.32 4.17 12.47
CA PHE A 167 13.89 5.09 13.46
C PHE A 167 15.40 5.27 13.28
N GLU A 168 16.12 4.20 12.95
CA GLU A 168 17.57 4.22 12.67
C GLU A 168 17.85 4.82 11.28
N ALA A 169 17.04 4.48 10.27
CA ALA A 169 17.17 5.02 8.92
C ALA A 169 16.96 6.56 8.87
N SER A 170 15.96 7.06 9.61
CA SER A 170 15.68 8.50 9.73
C SER A 170 16.81 9.24 10.47
N SER A 171 17.37 8.61 11.52
CA SER A 171 18.47 9.18 12.31
C SER A 171 19.79 9.25 11.51
N ALA A 172 20.10 8.20 10.73
CA ALA A 172 21.31 8.13 9.91
C ALA A 172 21.38 9.24 8.83
N LEU A 173 20.23 9.68 8.32
CA LEU A 173 20.17 10.80 7.36
C LEU A 173 20.45 12.15 8.03
N GLN A 174 20.05 12.37 9.29
CA GLN A 174 20.31 13.62 10.00
C GLN A 174 21.78 13.78 10.40
N ASP A 175 22.43 12.74 10.91
CA ASP A 175 23.86 12.79 11.31
C ASP A 175 24.80 13.09 10.12
N SER A 176 24.42 12.69 8.90
CA SER A 176 25.21 12.96 7.68
C SER A 176 25.28 14.45 7.28
N SER A 177 24.43 15.30 7.87
CA SER A 177 24.34 16.73 7.54
C SER A 177 25.17 17.65 8.45
N SER A 178 25.77 17.13 9.53
CA SER A 178 26.33 17.93 10.64
C SER A 178 27.85 17.83 10.82
N SER A 179 28.65 17.85 9.74
CA SER A 179 30.05 18.35 9.82
C SER A 179 30.75 18.61 8.47
N LYS A 180 31.02 19.89 8.16
CA LYS A 180 32.36 20.43 7.79
C LYS A 180 32.33 21.85 7.22
N GLN A 181 32.71 22.81 8.05
CA GLN A 181 33.42 24.05 7.70
C GLN A 181 34.17 24.55 8.94
N PRO A 182 35.19 25.43 8.83
CA PRO A 182 36.09 25.72 7.70
C PRO A 182 37.59 25.74 8.12
N ALA A 183 38.53 25.73 7.16
CA ALA A 183 39.93 26.13 7.43
C ALA A 183 40.69 26.65 6.19
N THR A 184 41.15 27.90 6.31
CA THR A 184 42.09 28.65 5.44
C THR A 184 43.53 28.58 6.01
N VAL A 185 44.66 28.69 5.27
CA VAL A 185 44.99 28.96 3.86
C VAL A 185 46.25 28.13 3.51
N HIS A 186 46.69 28.05 2.24
CA HIS A 186 48.03 28.54 1.82
C HIS A 186 48.19 28.55 0.29
N ALA A 187 48.94 29.53 -0.22
CA ALA A 187 49.25 29.68 -1.64
C ALA A 187 50.59 29.00 -1.97
N ASP A 188 50.72 28.47 -3.19
CA ASP A 188 51.95 28.70 -3.96
C ASP A 188 51.73 28.56 -5.47
N THR A 189 52.67 29.14 -6.24
CA THR A 189 52.53 29.37 -7.68
C THR A 189 53.42 28.41 -8.48
N HIS A 190 52.88 27.74 -9.51
CA HIS A 190 53.47 27.76 -10.87
C HIS A 190 52.65 27.01 -11.93
N SER A 191 52.77 27.54 -13.15
CA SER A 191 52.26 27.08 -14.44
C SER A 191 52.64 25.64 -14.83
N HIS A 192 51.74 24.92 -15.50
CA HIS A 192 51.85 24.72 -16.96
C HIS A 192 50.57 24.13 -17.62
N SER A 193 50.34 24.61 -18.83
CA SER A 193 49.36 24.25 -19.85
C SER A 193 49.28 22.77 -20.25
N ALA A 194 48.05 22.27 -20.45
CA ALA A 194 47.69 21.33 -21.55
C ALA A 194 46.18 21.36 -21.83
N GLU A 195 45.80 21.23 -23.10
CA GLU A 195 44.41 21.25 -23.58
C GLU A 195 43.77 19.84 -23.64
N THR A 196 42.43 19.76 -23.60
CA THR A 196 41.56 19.14 -24.65
C THR A 196 40.36 18.33 -24.15
N SER A 197 39.32 18.39 -25.00
CA SER A 197 38.24 17.41 -25.20
C SER A 197 37.03 17.38 -24.25
N VAL A 198 36.02 18.14 -24.66
CA VAL A 198 34.60 17.85 -24.38
C VAL A 198 34.19 16.57 -25.13
N MET A 199 33.53 15.62 -24.47
CA MET A 199 32.66 14.65 -25.15
C MET A 199 31.37 14.39 -24.37
N LYS A 200 30.28 15.00 -24.84
CA LYS A 200 28.92 14.59 -24.50
C LYS A 200 28.56 13.33 -25.30
N LYS A 201 28.11 12.29 -24.62
CA LYS A 201 27.25 11.21 -25.17
C LYS A 201 25.97 11.25 -24.31
N GLY A 202 24.75 11.33 -24.82
CA GLY A 202 24.29 11.13 -26.19
C GLY A 202 23.17 10.10 -26.16
N LEU A 203 21.98 10.48 -25.68
CA LEU A 203 20.81 9.60 -25.68
C LEU A 203 20.40 9.28 -27.13
N THR A 204 20.34 8.00 -27.47
CA THR A 204 19.76 7.54 -28.74
C THR A 204 18.41 6.87 -28.49
N VAL A 205 17.34 7.56 -28.90
CA VAL A 205 15.97 7.07 -28.78
C VAL A 205 15.67 6.09 -29.93
N GLY A 206 15.62 4.80 -29.61
CA GLY A 206 15.33 3.74 -30.59
C GLY A 206 13.87 3.73 -31.02
N SER A 207 13.60 4.00 -32.30
CA SER A 207 12.25 4.22 -32.82
C SER A 207 11.30 3.01 -32.71
N LEU A 208 10.10 3.25 -32.19
CA LEU A 208 8.90 2.51 -32.55
C LEU A 208 8.66 2.59 -34.07
N ARG A 209 8.59 1.44 -34.75
CA ARG A 209 7.89 1.34 -36.04
C ARG A 209 7.00 0.11 -36.07
N HIS A 210 5.76 0.36 -36.47
CA HIS A 210 4.71 -0.63 -36.67
C HIS A 210 5.12 -1.68 -37.70
N LEU A 211 4.68 -2.92 -37.53
CA LEU A 211 4.27 -3.77 -38.65
C LEU A 211 2.86 -4.28 -38.38
N ASN A 212 1.96 -4.09 -39.35
CA ASN A 212 0.54 -4.38 -39.23
C ASN A 212 0.10 -5.17 -40.46
N ARG A 213 -0.65 -6.27 -40.26
CA ARG A 213 -1.23 -7.18 -41.29
C ARG A 213 -0.20 -7.95 -42.17
N HIS A 214 -0.44 -9.22 -42.52
CA HIS A 214 -1.59 -9.64 -43.33
C HIS A 214 -1.87 -11.15 -43.32
N VAL A 215 -3.18 -11.45 -43.51
CA VAL A 215 -3.84 -12.76 -43.81
C VAL A 215 -3.80 -13.79 -42.69
#